data_AF-A0A1G2KMI9-F1
#
_entry.id   AF-A0A1G2KMI9-F1
#
_cell.length_a   1.000
_cell.length_b   1.000
_cell.length_c   1.000
_cell.angle_alpha   90.00
_cell.angle_beta   90.00
_cell.angle_gamma   90.00
#
_symmetry.space_group_name_H-M   'P 1'
#
loop_
_entity.id
_entity.type
_entity.pdbx_description
1 polymer ?
#
loop_
_entity_poly.entity_id
_entity_poly.type
_entity_poly.pdbx_seq_one_letter_code
_entity_poly.pdbx_strand_id
1 'polypeptide(L)' 'MKHISPRPARGSVKIAAKGEEEKLQKFAEWCKKGTEYARVENVEMKRGEAIVEFKSFNIL' A
#
# COMPACT_ATOMS: atom_id res chain seq x y z
N MET A 1 -19.42 -9.60 -4.43
CA MET A 1 -18.47 -9.06 -5.43
C MET A 1 -17.07 -9.48 -5.02
N LYS A 2 -16.36 -10.31 -5.80
CA LYS A 2 -14.98 -10.69 -5.49
C LYS A 2 -14.09 -9.48 -5.79
N HIS A 3 -13.48 -8.90 -4.76
CA HIS A 3 -12.52 -7.80 -4.93
C HIS A 3 -11.21 -8.37 -5.49
N ILE A 4 -11.21 -8.68 -6.78
CA ILE A 4 -10.00 -9.10 -7.50
C ILE A 4 -9.16 -7.84 -7.67
N SER A 5 -8.28 -7.59 -6.71
CA SER A 5 -7.20 -6.63 -6.91
C SER A 5 -6.33 -7.14 -8.06
N PRO A 6 -6.22 -6.41 -9.18
CA PRO A 6 -5.36 -6.85 -10.29
C PRO A 6 -3.93 -7.03 -9.77
N ARG A 7 -3.26 -8.07 -10.26
CA ARG A 7 -1.85 -8.33 -9.96
C ARG A 7 -1.04 -7.06 -10.28
N PRO A 8 -0.08 -6.67 -9.43
CA PRO A 8 0.82 -5.57 -9.76
C PRO A 8 1.49 -5.78 -11.11
N ALA A 9 1.78 -4.69 -11.83
CA ALA A 9 2.64 -4.75 -12.99
C ALA A 9 4.03 -5.30 -12.59
N ARG A 10 4.77 -5.85 -13.56
CA ARG A 10 6.13 -6.33 -13.28
C ARG A 10 6.97 -5.18 -12.74
N GLY A 11 7.61 -5.40 -11.58
CA GLY A 11 8.43 -4.39 -10.91
C GLY A 11 7.66 -3.45 -9.98
N SER A 12 6.33 -3.51 -9.90
CA SER A 12 5.54 -2.70 -8.96
C SER A 12 5.05 -3.49 -7.75
N VAL A 13 4.83 -2.78 -6.64
CA VAL A 13 4.28 -3.31 -5.39
C VAL A 13 2.92 -2.66 -5.14
N LYS A 14 1.93 -3.45 -4.72
CA LYS A 14 0.61 -2.95 -4.31
C LYS A 14 0.42 -3.20 -2.83
N ILE A 15 0.00 -2.16 -2.11
CA ILE A 15 -0.22 -2.21 -0.66
C ILE A 15 -1.68 -1.84 -0.37
N ALA A 16 -2.31 -2.60 0.52
CA ALA A 16 -3.58 -2.24 1.14
C ALA A 16 -3.34 -2.10 2.65
N ALA A 17 -3.60 -0.92 3.20
CA ALA A 17 -3.38 -0.64 4.62
C ALA A 17 -4.60 0.10 5.20
N LYS A 18 -4.95 -0.24 6.43
CA LYS A 18 -6.00 0.40 7.23
C LYS A 18 -5.40 0.78 8.58
N GLY A 19 -5.69 1.99 9.04
CA GLY A 19 -5.21 2.47 10.33
C GLY A 19 -5.60 3.92 10.54
N GLU A 20 -5.08 4.51 11.61
CA GLU A 20 -5.19 5.95 11.88
C GLU A 20 -4.57 6.76 10.74
N GLU A 21 -5.23 7.85 10.36
CA GLU A 21 -4.84 8.72 9.25
C GLU A 21 -3.38 9.19 9.34
N GLU A 22 -2.94 9.64 10.53
CA GLU A 22 -1.58 10.11 10.74
C GLU A 22 -0.53 9.02 10.47
N LYS A 23 -0.81 7.78 10.90
CA LYS A 23 0.07 6.62 10.66
C LYS A 23 0.09 6.25 9.17
N LEU A 24 -1.06 6.31 8.50
CA LEU A 24 -1.15 6.07 7.06
C LEU A 24 -0.40 7.13 6.25
N GLN A 25 -0.45 8.39 6.67
CA GLN A 25 0.30 9.47 6.03
C GLN A 25 1.81 9.28 6.20
N LYS A 26 2.28 8.98 7.42
CA LYS A 26 3.70 8.64 7.67
C LYS A 26 4.16 7.44 6.85
N PHE A 27 3.32 6.42 6.74
CA PHE A 27 3.59 5.25 5.92
C PHE A 27 3.68 5.59 4.42
N ALA A 28 2.77 6.42 3.91
CA ALA A 28 2.80 6.87 2.52
C ALA A 28 4.05 7.70 2.20
N GLU A 29 4.48 8.59 3.10
CA GLU A 29 5.74 9.32 2.94
C GLU A 29 6.95 8.39 2.95
N TRP A 30 6.96 7.37 3.80
CA TRP A 30 8.01 6.36 3.78
C TRP A 30 8.06 5.60 2.46
N CYS A 31 6.90 5.24 1.89
CA CYS A 31 6.81 4.57 0.58
C CYS A 31 7.38 5.41 -0.57
N LYS A 32 7.36 6.74 -0.47
CA LYS A 32 8.00 7.64 -1.47
C LYS A 32 9.54 7.59 -1.40
N LYS A 33 10.09 7.29 -0.22
CA LYS A 33 11.54 7.14 -0.01
C LYS A 33 12.01 5.73 -0.37
N GLY A 34 11.28 4.71 0.09
CA GLY A 34 11.66 3.31 -0.02
C GLY A 34 12.76 2.90 0.95
N THR A 35 13.18 1.63 0.85
CA THR A 35 14.36 1.10 1.56
C THR A 35 15.65 1.60 0.90
N GLU A 36 16.80 1.43 1.57
CA GLU A 36 18.11 1.93 1.11
C GLU A 36 18.44 1.59 -0.35
N TYR A 37 18.07 0.39 -0.80
CA TYR A 37 18.35 -0.09 -2.15
C TYR A 37 17.16 0.01 -3.11
N ALA A 38 16.03 0.56 -2.66
CA ALA A 38 14.87 0.76 -3.51
C ALA A 38 15.02 2.03 -4.35
N ARG A 39 14.68 1.93 -5.64
CA ARG A 39 14.46 3.09 -6.50
C ARG A 39 12.96 3.27 -6.69
N VAL A 40 12.39 4.24 -5.99
CA VAL A 40 10.96 4.56 -6.11
C VAL A 40 10.77 5.55 -7.25
N GLU A 41 10.12 5.12 -8.33
CA GLU A 41 9.82 5.97 -9.49
C GLU A 41 8.53 6.77 -9.30
N ASN A 42 7.51 6.17 -8.68
CA ASN A 42 6.22 6.80 -8.44
C ASN A 42 5.48 6.13 -7.28
N VAL A 43 4.61 6.89 -6.59
CA VAL A 43 3.67 6.38 -5.58
C VAL A 43 2.30 6.98 -5.84
N GLU A 44 1.31 6.12 -6.09
CA GLU A 44 -0.09 6.50 -6.22
C GLU A 44 -0.89 6.05 -5.00
N MET A 45 -1.56 6.99 -4.34
CA MET A 45 -2.41 6.71 -3.18
C MET A 45 -3.88 6.94 -3.55
N LYS A 46 -4.72 5.95 -3.25
CA LYS A 46 -6.18 6.07 -3.31
C LYS A 46 -6.77 5.82 -1.93
N ARG A 47 -7.52 6.79 -1.41
CA ARG A 47 -8.29 6.65 -0.17
C ARG A 47 -9.64 6.01 -0.51
N GLY A 48 -10.16 5.19 0.41
CA GLY A 48 -11.46 4.58 0.26
C GLY A 48 -11.91 3.97 1.59
N GLU A 49 -13.18 3.61 1.65
CA GLU A 49 -13.74 2.93 2.82
C GLU A 49 -13.20 1.50 2.89
N ALA A 50 -12.75 1.10 4.07
CA ALA A 50 -12.23 -0.24 4.29
C ALA A 50 -13.37 -1.26 4.32
N ILE A 51 -13.62 -1.89 3.18
CA ILE A 51 -14.67 -2.91 3.00
C ILE A 51 -14.31 -4.25 3.65
N VAL A 52 -13.07 -4.42 4.13
CA VAL A 52 -12.52 -5.67 4.68
C VAL A 52 -11.72 -5.38 5.94
N GLU A 53 -11.87 -6.23 6.96
CA GLU A 53 -11.02 -6.22 8.15
C GLU A 53 -9.70 -6.97 7.90
N PHE A 54 -8.57 -6.32 8.20
CA PHE A 54 -7.24 -6.93 8.19
C PHE A 54 -6.84 -7.24 9.63
N LYS A 55 -6.49 -8.50 9.93
CA LYS A 55 -5.99 -8.92 11.25
C LYS A 55 -4.47 -8.76 11.40
N SER A 56 -3.74 -8.79 10.29
CA SER A 56 -2.29 -8.66 10.25
C SER A 56 -1.82 -8.09 8.92
N PHE A 57 -0.57 -7.61 8.88
CA PHE A 57 0.10 -7.19 7.66
C PHE A 57 0.99 -8.34 7.16
N ASN A 58 0.78 -8.79 5.93
CA ASN A 58 1.48 -9.95 5.36
C ASN A 58 2.12 -9.59 4.01
N ILE A 59 3.26 -10.22 3.72
CA ILE A 59 3.92 -10.17 2.41
C ILE A 59 3.56 -11.47 1.67
N LEU A 60 3.17 -11.37 0.40
CA LEU A 60 2.66 -12.47 -0.42
C LEU A 60 3.54 -12.75 -1.64
#